data_AF-A0A6B3MVA7-F1
#
_entry.id   AF-A0A6B3MVA7-F1
#
_cell.length_a   1.000
_cell.length_b   1.000
_cell.length_c   1.000
_cell.angle_alpha   90.00
_cell.angle_beta   90.00
_cell.angle_gamma   90.00
#
_symmetry.space_group_name_H-M   'P 1'
#
loop_
_entity.id
_entity.type
_entity.pdbx_description
1 polymer ?
#
loop_
_entity_poly.entity_id
_entity_poly.type
_entity_poly.pdbx_seq_one_letter_code
_entity_poly.pdbx_strand_id
1 'polypeptide(L)'
;VKPNAPLNEALLAAGGFDDVRAEKGSVELVRLNRNGTVEKREIEIDFTAPVNEETNPTLQPNDVIIVKRDGAATTADNVERISRPASGIFSLIELPIRLFNLLF
;
A
#
# COMPACT_ATOMS: atom_id res chain seq x y z
N VAL A 1 3.53 15.53 15.38
CA VAL A 1 4.95 15.50 15.84
C VAL A 1 5.45 16.90 16.15
N LYS A 2 6.47 17.02 16.99
CA LYS A 2 7.11 18.33 17.26
C LYS A 2 7.81 18.85 16.00
N PRO A 3 7.99 20.17 15.85
CA PRO A 3 8.90 20.71 14.83
C PRO A 3 10.28 20.07 14.97
N ASN A 4 10.94 19.79 13.84
CA ASN A 4 12.26 19.15 13.83
C ASN A 4 12.29 17.78 14.54
N ALA A 5 11.21 17.00 14.40
CA ALA A 5 11.23 15.60 14.81
C ALA A 5 12.09 14.77 13.85
N PRO A 6 12.78 13.72 14.33
CA PRO A 6 13.47 12.78 13.46
C PRO A 6 12.49 11.99 12.61
N LEU A 7 12.95 11.53 11.45
CA LEU A 7 12.17 10.75 10.48
C LEU A 7 11.41 9.59 11.14
N ASN A 8 12.09 8.81 11.99
CA ASN A 8 11.49 7.68 12.69
C ASN A 8 10.34 8.08 13.60
N GLU A 9 10.45 9.20 14.33
CA GLU A 9 9.36 9.68 15.19
C GLU A 9 8.14 10.10 14.37
N ALA A 10 8.35 10.78 13.25
CA ALA A 10 7.27 11.15 12.34
C ALA A 10 6.58 9.95 11.73
N LEU A 11 7.35 8.95 11.30
CA LEU A 11 6.81 7.74 10.71
C LEU A 11 6.01 6.93 11.74
N LEU A 12 6.53 6.76 12.97
CA LEU A 12 5.82 6.08 14.06
C LEU A 12 4.55 6.84 14.48
N ALA A 13 4.62 8.17 14.56
CA ALA A 13 3.46 9.00 14.88
C ALA A 13 2.38 8.96 13.79
N ALA A 14 2.74 8.63 12.55
CA ALA A 14 1.81 8.40 11.45
C ALA A 14 1.23 6.96 11.41
N GLY A 15 1.63 6.09 12.35
CA GLY A 15 1.18 4.70 12.44
C GLY A 15 2.20 3.66 11.98
N GLY A 16 3.41 4.07 11.57
CA GLY A 16 4.45 3.18 11.07
C GLY A 16 4.15 2.66 9.65
N PHE A 17 4.69 1.50 9.32
CA PHE A 17 4.39 0.80 8.07
C PHE A 17 3.12 -0.05 8.22
N ASP A 18 2.25 -0.03 7.21
CA ASP A 18 1.13 -0.96 7.14
C ASP A 18 1.66 -2.38 6.91
N ASP A 19 1.31 -3.31 7.81
CA ASP A 19 1.87 -4.66 7.81
C ASP A 19 1.52 -5.50 6.58
N VAL A 20 0.45 -5.14 5.87
CA VAL A 20 -0.16 -5.89 4.76
C VAL A 20 0.06 -5.20 3.42
N ARG A 21 0.20 -3.86 3.42
CA ARG A 21 0.10 -3.04 2.21
C ARG A 21 1.31 -2.13 1.97
N ALA A 22 2.19 -1.91 2.94
CA ALA A 22 3.35 -1.03 2.75
C ALA A 22 4.62 -1.83 2.42
N GLU A 23 5.43 -1.31 1.51
CA GLU A 23 6.80 -1.78 1.33
C GLU A 23 7.55 -1.44 2.61
N LYS A 24 7.97 -2.48 3.33
CA LYS A 24 8.68 -2.32 4.60
C LYS A 24 10.16 -2.08 4.33
N GLY A 25 10.77 -1.23 5.15
CA GLY A 25 12.22 -1.10 5.21
C GLY A 25 12.79 0.13 4.52
N SER A 26 12.04 0.86 3.70
CA SER A 26 12.48 2.16 3.18
C SER A 26 11.34 3.16 3.03
N VAL A 27 11.71 4.44 2.96
CA VAL A 27 10.80 5.54 2.57
C VAL A 27 11.53 6.47 1.60
N GLU A 28 10.78 7.19 0.78
CA GLU A 28 11.32 8.29 -0.02
C GLU A 28 11.09 9.61 0.72
N LEU A 29 12.18 10.31 1.06
CA LEU A 29 12.15 11.66 1.60
C LEU A 29 12.30 12.66 0.47
N VAL A 30 11.29 13.50 0.30
CA VAL A 30 11.27 14.60 -0.66
C VAL A 30 11.39 15.91 0.10
N ARG A 31 12.45 16.68 -0.18
CA ARG A 31 12.72 17.96 0.47
C ARG A 31 12.70 19.09 -0.54
N LEU A 32 11.87 20.10 -0.27
CA LEU A 32 11.85 21.35 -1.01
C LEU A 32 12.82 22.34 -0.38
N ASN A 33 13.89 22.68 -1.08
CA ASN A 33 14.89 23.63 -0.64
C ASN A 33 14.40 25.07 -0.86
N ARG A 34 14.91 26.01 -0.05
CA ARG A 34 14.52 27.44 -0.11
C ARG A 34 14.83 28.11 -1.45
N ASN A 35 15.80 27.58 -2.19
CA ASN A 35 16.15 28.04 -3.54
C ASN A 35 15.22 27.48 -4.64
N GLY A 36 14.18 26.72 -4.27
CA GLY A 36 13.22 26.12 -5.20
C GLY A 36 13.66 24.78 -5.79
N THR A 37 14.82 24.23 -5.42
CA THR A 37 15.21 22.88 -5.84
C THR A 37 14.54 21.82 -4.99
N VAL A 38 14.39 20.62 -5.56
CA VAL A 38 13.86 19.46 -4.85
C VAL A 38 14.96 18.41 -4.74
N GLU A 39 15.18 17.93 -3.52
CA GLU A 39 16.00 16.75 -3.26
C GLU A 39 15.08 15.56 -2.99
N LYS A 40 15.44 14.41 -3.55
CA LYS A 40 14.74 13.14 -3.33
C LYS A 40 15.77 12.09 -2.97
N ARG A 41 15.55 11.38 -1.87
CA ARG A 41 16.41 10.27 -1.48
C ARG A 41 15.61 9.18 -0.80
N GLU A 42 15.99 7.96 -1.08
CA GLU A 42 15.50 6.78 -0.39
C GLU A 42 16.30 6.59 0.89
N ILE A 43 15.59 6.33 1.98
CA ILE A 43 16.17 6.12 3.30
C ILE A 43 15.67 4.78 3.83
N GLU A 44 16.60 3.88 4.12
CA GLU A 44 16.30 2.64 4.81
C GLU A 44 15.91 2.92 6.27
N ILE A 45 14.79 2.35 6.71
CA ILE A 45 14.25 2.61 8.05
C ILE A 45 14.75 1.54 9.02
N ASP A 46 15.55 2.00 9.96
CA ASP A 46 15.83 1.32 11.22
C ASP A 46 15.26 2.17 12.38
N PHE A 47 14.16 1.71 12.97
CA PHE A 47 13.51 2.41 14.10
C PHE A 47 14.38 2.47 15.37
N THR A 48 15.46 1.71 15.43
CA THR A 48 16.43 1.75 16.54
C THR A 48 17.57 2.74 16.29
N ALA A 49 17.72 3.25 15.06
CA ALA A 49 18.79 4.16 14.70
C ALA A 49 18.64 5.52 15.41
N PRO A 50 19.74 6.08 15.96
CA PRO A 50 19.75 7.43 16.52
C PRO A 50 19.54 8.47 15.41
N VAL A 51 19.30 9.73 15.80
CA VAL A 51 19.20 10.85 14.85
C VAL A 51 20.49 10.96 14.03
N ASN A 52 20.36 10.96 12.71
CA ASN A 52 21.48 10.97 11.77
C ASN A 52 21.03 11.55 10.42
N GLU A 53 21.76 12.49 9.85
CA GLU A 53 21.34 13.16 8.60
C GLU A 53 21.18 12.22 7.41
N GLU A 54 21.89 11.10 7.38
CA GLU A 54 21.83 10.10 6.31
C GLU A 54 20.69 9.11 6.52
N THR A 55 20.60 8.51 7.71
CA THR A 55 19.73 7.34 7.98
C THR A 55 18.47 7.66 8.80
N ASN A 56 18.45 8.74 9.58
CA ASN A 56 17.30 9.15 10.38
C ASN A 56 17.31 10.67 10.57
N PRO A 57 17.13 11.44 9.48
CA PRO A 57 17.34 12.87 9.49
C PRO A 57 16.29 13.59 10.31
N THR A 58 16.67 14.77 10.79
CA THR A 58 15.69 15.70 11.33
C THR A 58 14.84 16.27 10.19
N LEU A 59 13.52 16.20 10.31
CA LEU A 59 12.62 16.71 9.29
C LEU A 59 12.56 18.23 9.30
N GLN A 60 12.51 18.80 8.11
CA GLN A 60 12.41 20.24 7.87
C GLN A 60 10.99 20.63 7.44
N PRO A 61 10.62 21.91 7.58
CA PRO A 61 9.35 22.40 7.05
C PRO A 61 9.21 22.07 5.56
N ASN A 62 8.04 21.52 5.19
CA ASN A 62 7.68 21.07 3.84
C ASN A 62 8.40 19.80 3.35
N ASP A 63 9.06 19.06 4.24
CA ASP A 63 9.46 17.70 3.91
C ASP A 63 8.21 16.83 3.69
N VAL A 64 8.27 15.97 2.68
CA VAL A 64 7.25 14.97 2.37
C VAL A 64 7.88 13.60 2.48
N ILE A 65 7.24 12.72 3.26
CA ILE A 65 7.64 11.32 3.41
C ILE A 65 6.67 10.48 2.60
N ILE A 66 7.19 9.69 1.67
CA ILE A 66 6.41 8.78 0.84
C ILE A 66 6.73 7.34 1.27
N VAL A 67 5.70 6.64 1.73
CA VAL A 67 5.75 5.20 2.01
C VAL A 67 5.20 4.48 0.78
N LYS A 68 6.04 3.68 0.12
CA LYS A 68 5.64 2.90 -1.06
C LYS A 68 4.70 1.76 -0.66
N ARG A 69 3.82 1.36 -1.57
CA ARG A 69 2.92 0.21 -1.39
C ARG A 69 3.66 -1.07 -1.79
N ASP A 70 3.54 -2.13 -0.99
CA ASP A 70 4.03 -3.44 -1.37
C ASP A 70 3.18 -3.98 -2.54
N GLY A 71 3.80 -4.12 -3.71
CA GLY A 71 3.15 -4.57 -4.93
C GLY A 71 2.74 -6.04 -4.91
N ALA A 72 3.30 -6.85 -4.00
CA ALA A 72 3.09 -8.30 -3.95
C ALA A 72 1.69 -8.70 -3.43
N ALA A 73 0.98 -7.81 -2.72
CA ALA A 73 -0.37 -8.07 -2.23
C ALA A 73 -1.46 -8.02 -3.33
N THR A 74 -1.15 -7.53 -4.54
CA THR A 74 -2.18 -7.27 -5.57
C THR A 74 -2.58 -8.53 -6.38
N THR A 75 -2.00 -9.69 -6.10
CA THR A 75 -2.34 -10.93 -6.84
C THR A 75 -3.46 -11.75 -6.18
N ALA A 76 -3.81 -11.49 -4.92
CA ALA A 76 -4.85 -12.26 -4.22
C ALA A 76 -6.28 -11.72 -4.44
N ASP A 77 -6.46 -10.39 -4.49
CA ASP A 77 -7.80 -9.78 -4.55
C ASP A 77 -8.50 -9.91 -5.93
N ASN A 78 -7.77 -10.29 -6.98
CA ASN A 78 -8.33 -10.46 -8.33
C ASN A 78 -8.77 -11.90 -8.65
N VAL A 79 -8.28 -12.90 -7.91
CA VAL A 79 -8.68 -14.30 -8.15
C VAL A 79 -10.06 -14.60 -7.54
N GLU A 80 -10.41 -13.95 -6.42
CA GLU A 80 -11.73 -14.17 -5.81
C GLU A 80 -12.89 -13.61 -6.66
N ARG A 81 -12.65 -12.52 -7.41
CA ARG A 81 -13.68 -11.87 -8.25
C ARG A 81 -13.95 -12.56 -9.59
N ILE A 82 -13.03 -13.40 -10.08
CA ILE A 82 -13.25 -14.16 -11.33
C ILE A 82 -14.08 -15.43 -11.09
N SER A 83 -14.16 -15.93 -9.85
CA SER A 83 -14.93 -17.15 -9.53
C SER A 83 -16.45 -16.96 -9.35
N ARG A 84 -16.95 -15.71 -9.37
CA ARG A 84 -18.39 -15.40 -9.22
C ARG A 84 -18.82 -14.47 -10.36
N PRO A 85 -19.28 -15.01 -11.50
CA PRO A 85 -20.64 -15.57 -11.54
C PRO A 85 -20.77 -16.80 -12.45
N ALA A 86 -20.39 -17.99 -11.99
CA ALA A 86 -20.70 -19.24 -12.68
C ALA A 86 -22.05 -19.86 -12.27
N SER A 87 -22.82 -19.23 -11.37
CA SER A 87 -24.14 -19.73 -10.96
C SER A 87 -25.31 -19.22 -11.83
N GLY A 88 -25.08 -18.27 -12.74
CA GLY A 88 -26.11 -17.71 -13.61
C GLY A 88 -26.33 -18.45 -14.92
N ILE A 89 -25.37 -19.26 -15.39
CA ILE A 89 -25.40 -19.87 -16.72
C ILE A 89 -26.00 -21.29 -16.69
N PHE A 90 -25.98 -21.98 -15.55
CA PHE A 90 -26.60 -23.31 -15.43
C PHE A 90 -28.14 -23.29 -15.36
N SER A 91 -28.76 -22.13 -15.10
CA SER A 91 -30.24 -21.99 -15.14
C SER A 91 -30.82 -22.10 -16.56
N LEU A 92 -30.00 -21.88 -17.60
CA LEU A 92 -30.46 -21.93 -19.00
C LEU A 92 -30.37 -23.35 -19.62
N ILE A 93 -29.72 -24.30 -18.95
CA ILE A 93 -29.53 -25.68 -19.46
C ILE A 93 -30.59 -26.65 -18.88
N GLU A 94 -31.38 -26.26 -17.88
CA GLU A 94 -32.47 -27.10 -17.31
C GLU A 94 -33.83 -26.99 -18.01
N LEU A 95 -34.01 -26.06 -18.96
CA LEU A 95 -35.30 -25.87 -19.64
C LEU A 95 -35.77 -27.06 -20.51
N PRO A 96 -34.92 -27.91 -21.13
CA PRO A 96 -35.42 -29.05 -21.89
C PRO A 96 -35.80 -30.27 -21.02
N ILE A 97 -35.24 -30.42 -19.81
CA ILE A 97 -35.50 -31.60 -18.96
C ILE A 97 -36.86 -31.50 -18.25
N ARG A 98 -37.29 -30.29 -17.86
CA ARG A 98 -38.57 -30.10 -17.15
C ARG A 98 -39.81 -30.17 -18.05
N LEU A 99 -39.65 -30.03 -19.37
CA LEU A 99 -40.76 -30.16 -20.32
C LEU A 99 -41.03 -31.61 -20.74
N PHE A 100 -40.02 -32.49 -20.66
CA PHE A 100 -40.15 -33.90 -21.05
C PHE A 100 -41.01 -34.73 -20.07
N ASN A 101 -40.97 -34.41 -18.77
CA ASN A 101 -41.79 -35.07 -17.73
C ASN A 101 -43.26 -34.59 -17.66
N LEU A 102 -43.66 -33.65 -18.52
CA LEU A 102 -45.04 -33.17 -18.62
C LEU A 102 -45.78 -33.71 -19.85
N LEU A 103 -45.08 -34.38 -20.76
CA LEU A 103 -45.64 -34.89 -22.02
C LEU A 103 -45.37 -36.39 -22.25
N PHE A 104 -44.70 -37.08 -21.34
CA PHE A 104 -44.58 -38.55 -21.28
C PHE A 104 -44.64 -39.05 -19.85
#